data_AF-A0A819GRL5-F1
#
_entry.id   AF-A0A819GRL5-F1
#
_cell.length_a   1.000
_cell.length_b   1.000
_cell.length_c   1.000
_cell.angle_alpha   90.00
_cell.angle_beta   90.00
_cell.angle_gamma   90.00
#
_symmetry.space_group_name_H-M   'P 1'
#
loop_
_entity.id
_entity.type
_entity.pdbx_description
1 polymer ?
#
loop_
_entity_poly.entity_id
_entity_poly.type
_entity_poly.pdbx_seq_one_letter_code
_entity_poly.pdbx_strand_id
1 'polypeptide(L)'
;MSSISMDAPIVKINSFGLQNIISFIYTHEGILKEFGAIKIQLSSDCTLALKKRKISPTCTTTQKITKLNDDESIYSVDKVEAQNLCNEQRSPITDEKTFWSSLSNSDHIFYLSNVSILPNQTLFYKKQHRKYFAIHSIPRQSLLKLAGSKIVNQFVPCLTRTHGPGAVFPLSSAQQHLSLLVYHHQGSPRHWYIIPAYERDALTKILQRENSSICFEHQKLLINPLLFDNYHIRYHRLVQCQNEFVVLSAGALTQSFTEDASWNESIPFALPSWIEDGHAYYSDSTCQCCINNFYEPITIDITLFTHELIQKYIDKYLNIDNDGNTSINKG
;
A
#
# COMPACT_ATOMS: atom_id res chain seq x y z
N MET A 1 21.80 -16.65 12.68
CA MET A 1 20.98 -16.80 11.46
C MET A 1 20.60 -15.41 11.01
N SER A 2 21.06 -15.00 9.83
CA SER A 2 20.90 -13.63 9.30
C SER A 2 19.42 -13.30 9.06
N SER A 3 19.01 -12.06 9.31
CA SER A 3 17.69 -11.58 8.93
C SER A 3 17.47 -11.78 7.42
N ILE A 4 16.29 -12.28 7.05
CA ILE A 4 15.94 -12.64 5.68
C ILE A 4 15.25 -11.43 5.06
N SER A 5 16.00 -10.35 4.81
CA SER A 5 15.51 -9.32 3.89
C SER A 5 15.47 -9.94 2.50
N MET A 6 14.26 -10.09 1.94
CA MET A 6 14.06 -10.56 0.57
C MET A 6 13.30 -9.50 -0.20
N ASP A 7 13.72 -9.29 -1.45
CA ASP A 7 12.94 -8.47 -2.38
C ASP A 7 11.57 -9.11 -2.60
N ALA A 8 10.53 -8.29 -2.60
CA ALA A 8 9.20 -8.76 -2.93
C ALA A 8 9.17 -9.28 -4.38
N PRO A 9 8.44 -10.38 -4.64
CA PRO A 9 8.49 -11.06 -5.92
C PRO A 9 7.87 -10.22 -7.03
N ILE A 10 8.44 -10.36 -8.23
CA ILE A 10 8.00 -9.69 -9.45
C ILE A 10 7.28 -10.71 -10.33
N VAL A 11 6.03 -10.42 -10.68
CA VAL A 11 5.23 -11.23 -11.59
C VAL A 11 4.93 -10.44 -12.87
N LYS A 12 4.98 -11.11 -14.02
CA LYS A 12 4.66 -10.48 -15.31
C LYS A 12 3.20 -10.71 -15.65
N ILE A 13 2.52 -9.66 -16.10
CA ILE A 13 1.13 -9.72 -16.54
C ILE A 13 1.02 -9.36 -18.03
N ASN A 14 0.23 -10.12 -18.77
CA ASN A 14 -0.11 -9.82 -20.16
C ASN A 14 -1.45 -9.07 -20.24
N SER A 15 -1.87 -8.68 -21.44
CA SER A 15 -3.12 -7.94 -21.64
C SER A 15 -4.36 -8.69 -21.14
N PHE A 16 -4.40 -10.03 -21.25
CA PHE A 16 -5.49 -10.86 -20.74
C PHE A 16 -5.55 -10.84 -19.20
N GLY A 17 -4.41 -11.06 -18.55
CA GLY A 17 -4.30 -10.97 -17.10
C GLY A 17 -4.66 -9.58 -16.59
N LEU A 18 -4.27 -8.52 -17.29
CA LEU A 18 -4.59 -7.15 -16.91
C LEU A 18 -6.09 -6.84 -17.01
N GLN A 19 -6.80 -7.41 -17.98
CA GLN A 19 -8.26 -7.32 -18.07
C GLN A 19 -8.96 -8.06 -16.92
N ASN A 20 -8.34 -9.15 -16.45
CA ASN A 20 -8.84 -10.00 -15.37
C ASN A 20 -7.96 -9.91 -14.11
N ILE A 21 -7.51 -8.70 -13.77
CA ILE A 21 -6.43 -8.51 -12.78
C ILE A 21 -6.74 -9.13 -11.42
N ILE A 22 -8.01 -9.16 -10.99
CA ILE A 22 -8.39 -9.76 -9.70
C ILE A 22 -8.17 -11.28 -9.73
N SER A 23 -8.57 -11.95 -10.81
CA SER A 23 -8.30 -13.37 -11.02
C SER A 23 -6.78 -13.62 -11.10
N PHE A 24 -6.04 -12.79 -11.84
CA PHE A 24 -4.58 -12.89 -11.90
C PHE A 24 -3.91 -12.71 -10.52
N ILE A 25 -4.37 -11.77 -9.70
CA ILE A 25 -3.84 -11.60 -8.34
C ILE A 25 -4.18 -12.83 -7.49
N TYR A 26 -5.41 -13.35 -7.61
CA TYR A 26 -5.85 -14.53 -6.87
C TYR A 26 -5.01 -15.78 -7.19
N THR A 27 -4.60 -15.99 -8.45
CA THR A 27 -3.73 -17.13 -8.80
C THR A 27 -2.31 -17.01 -8.20
N HIS A 28 -1.91 -15.81 -7.77
CA HIS A 28 -0.63 -15.56 -7.10
C HIS A 28 -0.79 -15.30 -5.60
N GLU A 29 -1.97 -15.59 -5.03
CA GLU A 29 -2.32 -15.21 -3.66
C GLU A 29 -1.40 -15.86 -2.63
N GLY A 30 -0.96 -17.11 -2.84
CA GLY A 30 -0.03 -17.78 -1.92
C GLY A 30 1.28 -16.98 -1.73
N ILE A 31 1.86 -16.51 -2.84
CA ILE A 31 3.07 -15.68 -2.82
C ILE A 31 2.75 -14.29 -2.24
N LEU A 32 1.60 -13.71 -2.59
CA LEU A 32 1.16 -12.43 -2.05
C LEU A 32 1.04 -12.45 -0.52
N LYS A 33 0.48 -13.52 0.06
CA LYS A 33 0.36 -13.70 1.52
C LYS A 33 1.72 -13.91 2.17
N GLU A 34 2.59 -14.73 1.56
CA GLU A 34 3.92 -15.04 2.08
C GLU A 34 4.80 -13.79 2.21
N PHE A 35 4.81 -12.95 1.18
CA PHE A 35 5.66 -11.75 1.11
C PHE A 35 4.93 -10.47 1.54
N GLY A 36 3.62 -10.52 1.75
CA GLY A 36 2.77 -9.35 2.02
C GLY A 36 2.56 -8.42 0.82
N ALA A 37 3.33 -8.58 -0.26
CA ALA A 37 3.20 -7.81 -1.49
C ALA A 37 3.76 -8.55 -2.70
N ILE A 38 3.27 -8.19 -3.89
CA ILE A 38 3.90 -8.54 -5.18
C ILE A 38 4.00 -7.29 -6.04
N LYS A 39 5.05 -7.25 -6.87
CA LYS A 39 5.17 -6.26 -7.94
C LYS A 39 4.70 -6.87 -9.25
N ILE A 40 3.84 -6.15 -9.97
CA ILE A 40 3.35 -6.58 -11.27
C ILE A 40 4.01 -5.72 -12.37
N GLN A 41 4.77 -6.39 -13.24
CA GLN A 41 5.38 -5.79 -14.42
C GLN A 41 4.50 -6.04 -15.65
N LEU A 42 4.14 -4.96 -16.34
CA LEU A 42 3.33 -5.02 -17.55
C LEU A 42 4.15 -5.56 -18.73
N SER A 43 3.59 -6.53 -19.44
CA SER A 43 4.10 -6.96 -20.75
C SER A 43 3.83 -5.90 -21.82
N SER A 44 4.55 -5.97 -22.94
CA SER A 44 4.48 -4.95 -24.00
C SER A 44 3.11 -4.85 -24.70
N ASP A 45 2.28 -5.87 -24.60
CA ASP A 45 0.92 -5.92 -25.14
C ASP A 45 -0.13 -5.24 -24.23
N CYS A 46 0.24 -4.88 -23.00
CA CYS A 46 -0.64 -4.19 -22.07
C CYS A 46 -0.86 -2.73 -22.48
N THR A 47 -2.11 -2.31 -22.58
CA THR A 47 -2.48 -0.92 -22.86
C THR A 47 -3.27 -0.30 -21.71
N LEU A 48 -2.75 0.81 -21.18
CA LEU A 48 -3.43 1.62 -20.17
C LEU A 48 -4.01 2.89 -20.79
N ALA A 49 -5.27 3.20 -20.48
CA ALA A 49 -5.90 4.45 -20.88
C ALA A 49 -5.69 5.52 -19.80
N LEU A 50 -4.62 6.32 -19.93
CA LEU A 50 -4.25 7.38 -18.99
C LEU A 50 -4.67 8.77 -19.51
N LYS A 51 -5.10 9.66 -18.61
CA LYS A 51 -5.41 11.06 -18.90
C LYS A 51 -4.13 11.89 -18.96
N LYS A 52 -4.05 12.78 -19.94
CA LYS A 52 -2.97 13.79 -20.04
C LYS A 52 -3.19 15.04 -19.17
N ARG A 53 -4.24 15.10 -18.35
CA ARG A 53 -4.61 16.33 -17.60
C ARG A 53 -3.57 16.64 -16.54
N LYS A 54 -3.14 17.90 -16.47
CA LYS A 54 -2.34 18.44 -15.36
C LYS A 54 -3.26 18.68 -14.16
N ILE A 55 -3.24 17.78 -13.19
CA ILE A 55 -3.77 18.07 -11.86
C ILE A 55 -2.61 18.72 -11.10
N SER A 56 -2.75 19.98 -10.70
CA SER A 56 -1.73 20.70 -9.94
C SER A 56 -2.26 20.96 -8.54
N PRO A 57 -2.29 19.94 -7.65
CA PRO A 57 -2.69 20.17 -6.28
C PRO A 57 -1.70 21.12 -5.64
N THR A 58 -2.19 22.06 -4.85
CA THR A 58 -1.38 22.87 -3.95
C THR A 58 -0.95 22.00 -2.77
N CYS A 59 0.33 22.06 -2.40
CA CYS A 59 0.76 21.43 -1.16
C CYS A 59 0.30 22.29 0.02
N THR A 60 -0.48 21.70 0.93
CA THR A 60 -0.98 22.39 2.12
C THR A 60 -0.43 21.82 3.43
N THR A 61 0.26 20.69 3.37
CA THR A 61 0.70 19.95 4.56
C THR A 61 2.14 19.47 4.41
N THR A 62 2.91 19.67 5.48
CA THR A 62 4.27 19.19 5.67
C THR A 62 4.27 18.06 6.72
N GLN A 63 5.26 17.17 6.70
CA GLN A 63 5.41 16.14 7.74
C GLN A 63 6.63 16.43 8.63
N LYS A 64 6.42 16.58 9.93
CA LYS A 64 7.50 16.60 10.91
C LYS A 64 7.83 15.17 11.32
N ILE A 65 9.11 14.79 11.22
CA ILE A 65 9.61 13.50 11.69
C ILE A 65 10.37 13.72 13.00
N THR A 66 9.96 13.03 14.06
CA THR A 66 10.56 13.16 15.39
C THR A 66 11.02 11.79 15.88
N LYS A 67 12.24 11.71 16.41
CA LYS A 67 12.77 10.49 17.02
C LYS A 67 11.95 10.14 18.28
N LEU A 68 11.58 8.87 18.43
CA LEU A 68 10.81 8.38 19.59
C LEU A 68 11.63 7.57 20.58
N ASN A 69 12.77 7.01 20.16
CA ASN A 69 13.65 6.22 21.00
C ASN A 69 15.13 6.53 20.74
N ASP A 70 15.99 6.28 21.73
CA ASP A 70 17.40 6.64 21.67
C ASP A 70 18.18 5.88 20.58
N ASP A 71 17.76 4.64 20.27
CA ASP A 71 18.38 3.74 19.28
C ASP A 71 18.09 4.10 17.81
N GLU A 72 17.44 5.24 17.53
CA GLU A 72 17.19 5.76 16.17
C GLU A 72 16.40 4.83 15.25
N SER A 73 15.58 3.99 15.87
CA SER A 73 14.89 2.92 15.17
C SER A 73 13.40 3.17 15.02
N ILE A 74 12.83 4.11 15.79
CA ILE A 74 11.41 4.47 15.76
C ILE A 74 11.25 5.99 15.69
N TYR A 75 10.42 6.44 14.76
CA TYR A 75 10.12 7.85 14.52
C TYR A 75 8.61 8.09 14.50
N SER A 76 8.17 9.23 15.03
CA SER A 76 6.83 9.76 14.81
C SER A 76 6.80 10.61 13.55
N VAL A 77 5.68 10.59 12.83
CA VAL A 77 5.40 11.38 11.65
C VAL A 77 4.11 12.16 11.88
N ASP A 78 4.23 13.46 12.07
CA ASP A 78 3.12 14.36 12.35
C ASP A 78 2.89 15.33 11.19
N LYS A 79 1.63 15.61 10.85
CA LYS A 79 1.29 16.60 9.82
C LYS A 79 1.28 18.00 10.43
N VAL A 80 1.96 18.94 9.77
CA VAL A 80 2.08 20.35 10.17
C VAL A 80 1.69 21.24 9.00
N GLU A 81 1.08 22.39 9.27
CA GLU A 81 0.74 23.36 8.22
C GLU A 81 2.01 23.96 7.57
N ALA A 82 1.98 24.09 6.25
CA ALA A 82 3.16 24.45 5.44
C ALA A 82 3.72 25.88 5.67
N GLN A 83 3.05 26.71 6.48
CA GLN A 83 3.35 28.14 6.61
C GLN A 83 4.64 28.48 7.41
N ASN A 84 5.30 27.49 8.03
CA ASN A 84 6.33 27.74 9.06
C ASN A 84 7.73 27.18 8.78
N LEU A 85 8.15 26.92 7.53
CA LEU A 85 9.46 26.27 7.29
C LEU A 85 10.36 26.99 6.29
N CYS A 86 11.59 27.29 6.74
CA CYS A 86 12.72 27.77 5.94
C CYS A 86 13.21 26.70 4.96
N ASN A 87 13.62 27.14 3.77
CA ASN A 87 14.32 26.33 2.77
C ASN A 87 15.74 25.99 3.26
N GLU A 88 15.89 24.93 4.04
CA GLU A 88 17.21 24.32 4.24
C GLU A 88 17.59 23.51 3.00
N GLN A 89 18.69 23.89 2.35
CA GLN A 89 19.30 23.08 1.29
C GLN A 89 19.74 21.75 1.89
N ARG A 90 19.15 20.66 1.41
CA ARG A 90 19.50 19.29 1.83
C ARG A 90 20.24 18.55 0.74
N SER A 91 21.08 17.62 1.17
CA SER A 91 21.67 16.60 0.33
C SER A 91 20.56 15.84 -0.41
N PRO A 92 20.73 15.54 -1.71
CA PRO A 92 19.72 14.82 -2.48
C PRO A 92 19.53 13.42 -1.89
N ILE A 93 18.27 13.05 -1.67
CA ILE A 93 17.90 11.67 -1.31
C ILE A 93 17.85 10.90 -2.63
N THR A 94 18.88 10.11 -2.88
CA THR A 94 19.04 9.38 -4.15
C THR A 94 18.82 7.88 -3.99
N ASP A 95 18.79 7.38 -2.76
CA ASP A 95 18.64 5.96 -2.45
C ASP A 95 18.18 5.73 -1.00
N GLU A 96 17.95 4.47 -0.66
CA GLU A 96 17.59 4.01 0.69
C GLU A 96 18.62 4.41 1.76
N LYS A 97 19.92 4.27 1.46
CA LYS A 97 20.98 4.51 2.43
C LYS A 97 21.05 5.99 2.83
N THR A 98 20.97 6.88 1.84
CA THR A 98 20.95 8.34 2.02
C THR A 98 19.69 8.78 2.76
N PHE A 99 18.52 8.18 2.48
CA PHE A 99 17.30 8.43 3.23
C PHE A 99 17.46 8.13 4.73
N TRP A 100 17.83 6.90 5.10
CA TRP A 100 17.97 6.54 6.52
C TRP A 100 19.11 7.27 7.22
N SER A 101 20.24 7.49 6.54
CA SER A 101 21.35 8.27 7.11
C SER A 101 20.96 9.73 7.36
N SER A 102 20.07 10.29 6.53
CA SER A 102 19.55 11.65 6.77
C SER A 102 18.65 11.73 7.99
N LEU A 103 18.03 10.61 8.42
CA LEU A 103 17.19 10.53 9.61
C LEU A 103 17.98 10.41 10.93
N SER A 104 19.13 9.73 10.90
CA SER A 104 19.97 9.52 12.09
C SER A 104 20.73 10.78 12.55
N ASN A 105 21.07 11.69 11.64
CA ASN A 105 22.01 12.77 11.94
C ASN A 105 21.41 14.01 12.64
N SER A 106 20.13 13.99 13.07
CA SER A 106 19.51 15.16 13.70
C SER A 106 18.32 14.81 14.61
N ASP A 107 18.26 15.43 15.80
CA ASP A 107 17.24 15.16 16.83
C ASP A 107 15.81 15.59 16.42
N HIS A 108 15.70 16.57 15.52
CA HIS A 108 14.43 17.07 14.99
C HIS A 108 14.54 17.28 13.48
N ILE A 109 13.81 16.47 12.71
CA ILE A 109 13.91 16.51 11.26
C ILE A 109 12.57 16.89 10.67
N PHE A 110 12.47 18.13 10.25
CA PHE A 110 11.34 18.59 9.46
C PHE A 110 11.54 18.12 8.03
N TYR A 111 10.95 17.02 7.59
CA TYR A 111 10.87 16.79 6.14
C TYR A 111 9.82 17.71 5.57
N LEU A 112 10.17 18.54 4.59
CA LEU A 112 9.16 19.09 3.68
C LEU A 112 8.64 17.97 2.76
N SER A 113 8.08 16.93 3.37
CA SER A 113 7.30 15.93 2.69
C SER A 113 5.96 16.56 2.33
N ASN A 114 5.96 17.16 1.16
CA ASN A 114 4.80 17.72 0.52
C ASN A 114 4.05 16.55 -0.11
N VAL A 115 3.10 15.94 0.62
CA VAL A 115 2.23 14.89 0.07
C VAL A 115 0.82 15.44 -0.05
N SER A 116 0.29 15.45 -1.27
CA SER A 116 -1.13 15.72 -1.51
C SER A 116 -1.85 14.40 -1.74
N ILE A 117 -2.87 14.13 -0.92
CA ILE A 117 -3.78 13.00 -1.07
C ILE A 117 -5.09 13.55 -1.64
N LEU A 118 -5.51 13.00 -2.78
CA LEU A 118 -6.67 13.44 -3.54
C LEU A 118 -7.67 12.27 -3.69
N PRO A 119 -8.57 12.07 -2.73
CA PRO A 119 -9.61 11.06 -2.82
C PRO A 119 -10.53 11.30 -4.03
N ASN A 120 -11.02 10.22 -4.64
CA ASN A 120 -11.93 10.24 -5.81
C ASN A 120 -11.35 10.95 -7.07
N GLN A 121 -10.04 11.23 -7.07
CA GLN A 121 -9.32 11.67 -8.25
C GLN A 121 -8.61 10.49 -8.90
N THR A 122 -8.54 10.50 -10.23
CA THR A 122 -7.97 9.41 -11.01
C THR A 122 -7.36 9.92 -12.30
N LEU A 123 -6.14 9.46 -12.59
CA LEU A 123 -5.48 9.68 -13.87
C LEU A 123 -5.85 8.58 -14.89
N PHE A 124 -6.47 7.48 -14.48
CA PHE A 124 -7.09 6.55 -15.43
C PHE A 124 -8.33 7.17 -16.09
N TYR A 125 -8.57 6.77 -17.34
CA TYR A 125 -9.75 7.17 -18.08
C TYR A 125 -11.02 6.58 -17.43
N LYS A 126 -12.05 7.41 -17.18
CA LYS A 126 -13.27 6.98 -16.48
C LYS A 126 -14.28 6.27 -17.39
N LYS A 127 -14.31 6.53 -18.70
CA LYS A 127 -15.26 5.80 -19.56
C LYS A 127 -14.76 4.37 -19.74
N GLN A 128 -15.56 3.43 -19.28
CA GLN A 128 -15.28 2.02 -19.39
C GLN A 128 -15.34 1.62 -20.87
N HIS A 129 -14.18 1.35 -21.45
CA HIS A 129 -14.06 0.72 -22.75
C HIS A 129 -13.56 -0.70 -22.51
N ARG A 130 -14.20 -1.71 -23.12
CA ARG A 130 -13.90 -3.13 -22.86
C ARG A 130 -12.43 -3.52 -23.06
N LYS A 131 -11.67 -2.73 -23.82
CA LYS A 131 -10.25 -2.98 -24.11
C LYS A 131 -9.26 -2.43 -23.07
N TYR A 132 -9.66 -1.52 -22.18
CA TYR A 132 -8.73 -0.81 -21.31
C TYR A 132 -8.94 -1.12 -19.83
N PHE A 133 -7.82 -1.24 -19.13
CA PHE A 133 -7.80 -1.33 -17.68
C PHE A 133 -8.41 -0.07 -17.03
N ALA A 134 -9.23 -0.30 -16.00
CA ALA A 134 -9.95 0.74 -15.29
C ALA A 134 -9.80 0.55 -13.78
N ILE A 135 -8.88 1.27 -13.14
CA ILE A 135 -8.60 1.10 -11.70
C ILE A 135 -9.83 1.30 -10.80
N HIS A 136 -10.80 2.12 -11.23
CA HIS A 136 -12.02 2.39 -10.48
C HIS A 136 -13.03 1.22 -10.50
N SER A 137 -12.86 0.22 -11.36
CA SER A 137 -13.72 -0.97 -11.38
C SER A 137 -13.25 -2.07 -10.43
N ILE A 138 -12.03 -1.98 -9.90
CA ILE A 138 -11.41 -3.02 -9.06
C ILE A 138 -12.29 -3.43 -7.88
N PRO A 139 -12.88 -2.51 -7.07
CA PRO A 139 -13.73 -2.92 -5.96
C PRO A 139 -14.93 -3.77 -6.40
N ARG A 140 -15.54 -3.43 -7.55
CA ARG A 140 -16.69 -4.17 -8.13
C ARG A 140 -16.31 -5.49 -8.78
N GLN A 141 -15.05 -5.69 -9.11
CA GLN A 141 -14.52 -6.95 -9.63
C GLN A 141 -14.02 -7.87 -8.51
N SER A 142 -13.71 -7.30 -7.35
CA SER A 142 -13.25 -7.99 -6.14
C SER A 142 -14.39 -8.59 -5.31
N LEU A 143 -14.04 -9.28 -4.21
CA LEU A 143 -15.00 -9.87 -3.27
C LEU A 143 -15.96 -8.83 -2.69
N LEU A 144 -15.53 -7.56 -2.57
CA LEU A 144 -16.37 -6.45 -2.09
C LEU A 144 -17.69 -6.31 -2.86
N LYS A 145 -17.77 -6.82 -4.10
CA LYS A 145 -19.01 -6.92 -4.88
C LYS A 145 -20.17 -7.51 -4.08
N LEU A 146 -19.92 -8.46 -3.18
CA LEU A 146 -20.93 -9.12 -2.37
C LEU A 146 -21.58 -8.18 -1.34
N ALA A 147 -20.88 -7.13 -0.89
CA ALA A 147 -21.42 -6.11 0.02
C ALA A 147 -22.43 -5.14 -0.64
N GLY A 148 -22.67 -5.28 -1.95
CA GLY A 148 -23.62 -4.48 -2.69
C GLY A 148 -23.09 -3.11 -3.13
N SER A 149 -23.78 -2.50 -4.10
CA SER A 149 -23.30 -1.30 -4.79
C SER A 149 -23.11 -0.09 -3.88
N LYS A 150 -23.96 0.06 -2.84
CA LYS A 150 -23.87 1.18 -1.89
C LYS A 150 -22.55 1.19 -1.13
N ILE A 151 -22.06 0.03 -0.70
CA ILE A 151 -20.79 -0.11 0.01
C ILE A 151 -19.63 0.01 -0.99
N VAL A 152 -19.70 -0.74 -2.09
CA VAL A 152 -18.62 -0.78 -3.09
C VAL A 152 -18.31 0.61 -3.68
N ASN A 153 -19.32 1.46 -3.84
CA ASN A 153 -19.14 2.81 -4.38
C ASN A 153 -18.40 3.78 -3.45
N GLN A 154 -18.23 3.43 -2.17
CA GLN A 154 -17.46 4.22 -1.21
C GLN A 154 -15.95 4.00 -1.39
N PHE A 155 -15.55 2.86 -1.96
CA PHE A 155 -14.17 2.57 -2.32
C PHE A 155 -13.83 3.24 -3.67
N VAL A 156 -13.27 4.44 -3.57
CA VAL A 156 -12.88 5.26 -4.72
C VAL A 156 -11.37 5.30 -4.89
N PRO A 157 -10.85 5.49 -6.11
CA PRO A 157 -9.42 5.67 -6.32
C PRO A 157 -8.90 6.87 -5.53
N CYS A 158 -7.69 6.75 -5.01
CA CYS A 158 -6.99 7.81 -4.32
C CYS A 158 -5.71 8.16 -5.08
N LEU A 159 -5.64 9.39 -5.58
CA LEU A 159 -4.46 9.90 -6.26
C LEU A 159 -3.54 10.59 -5.25
N THR A 160 -2.27 10.22 -5.25
CA THR A 160 -1.26 10.75 -4.34
C THR A 160 -0.17 11.43 -5.16
N ARG A 161 0.16 12.67 -4.78
CA ARG A 161 1.30 13.42 -5.32
C ARG A 161 2.32 13.64 -4.23
N THR A 162 3.54 13.17 -4.44
CA THR A 162 4.70 13.67 -3.70
C THR A 162 5.28 14.84 -4.47
N HIS A 163 5.63 15.94 -3.80
CA HIS A 163 6.15 17.14 -4.48
C HIS A 163 7.65 17.34 -4.31
N GLY A 164 8.34 16.47 -3.59
CA GLY A 164 9.78 16.58 -3.37
C GLY A 164 10.39 15.33 -2.74
N PRO A 165 11.70 15.37 -2.48
CA PRO A 165 12.48 14.24 -1.99
C PRO A 165 12.17 13.88 -0.54
N GLY A 166 12.26 12.58 -0.24
CA GLY A 166 12.09 12.04 1.10
C GLY A 166 10.66 12.10 1.61
N ALA A 167 9.67 12.12 0.71
CA ALA A 167 8.28 12.12 1.14
C ALA A 167 7.91 10.76 1.76
N VAL A 168 7.41 10.76 2.99
CA VAL A 168 7.21 9.54 3.79
C VAL A 168 5.74 9.13 3.87
N PHE A 169 5.53 7.81 3.80
CA PHE A 169 4.27 7.13 4.09
C PHE A 169 4.49 6.26 5.32
N PRO A 170 3.93 6.66 6.48
CA PRO A 170 4.12 5.93 7.73
C PRO A 170 3.57 4.50 7.69
N LEU A 171 4.11 3.68 8.57
CA LEU A 171 3.72 2.30 8.80
C LEU A 171 2.23 2.20 9.09
N SER A 172 1.54 1.53 8.17
CA SER A 172 0.09 1.38 8.21
C SER A 172 -0.35 0.17 7.38
N SER A 173 -1.54 -0.32 7.67
CA SER A 173 -2.29 -1.22 6.79
C SER A 173 -3.29 -0.43 5.96
N ALA A 174 -3.76 -1.02 4.86
CA ALA A 174 -4.90 -0.46 4.14
C ALA A 174 -6.16 -0.41 5.01
N GLN A 175 -7.09 0.49 4.67
CA GLN A 175 -8.37 0.64 5.36
C GLN A 175 -9.09 -0.71 5.48
N GLN A 176 -9.61 -1.02 6.68
CA GLN A 176 -10.28 -2.30 7.01
C GLN A 176 -9.43 -3.54 6.70
N HIS A 177 -8.11 -3.39 6.70
CA HIS A 177 -7.13 -4.43 6.39
C HIS A 177 -7.37 -5.09 5.03
N LEU A 178 -7.98 -4.36 4.10
CA LEU A 178 -8.20 -4.78 2.71
C LEU A 178 -6.87 -4.93 1.96
N SER A 179 -6.91 -5.55 0.79
CA SER A 179 -5.80 -5.49 -0.16
C SER A 179 -5.75 -4.12 -0.83
N LEU A 180 -4.56 -3.69 -1.27
CA LEU A 180 -4.39 -2.41 -1.96
C LEU A 180 -3.65 -2.59 -3.27
N LEU A 181 -4.23 -2.08 -4.36
CA LEU A 181 -3.56 -1.99 -5.66
C LEU A 181 -3.03 -0.58 -5.83
N VAL A 182 -1.74 -0.43 -6.12
CA VAL A 182 -1.05 0.85 -6.29
C VAL A 182 -0.37 0.90 -7.64
N TYR A 183 -0.72 1.88 -8.47
CA TYR A 183 -0.07 2.15 -9.75
C TYR A 183 0.81 3.40 -9.68
N HIS A 184 2.05 3.28 -10.14
CA HIS A 184 2.97 4.42 -10.23
C HIS A 184 2.88 5.06 -11.63
N HIS A 185 2.27 6.24 -11.73
CA HIS A 185 2.03 6.91 -13.01
C HIS A 185 3.29 7.55 -13.59
N GLN A 186 4.00 8.33 -12.78
CA GLN A 186 5.15 9.13 -13.21
C GLN A 186 5.96 9.63 -12.01
N GLY A 187 7.27 9.76 -12.20
CA GLY A 187 8.17 10.45 -11.27
C GLY A 187 9.28 9.54 -10.79
N SER A 188 9.85 9.91 -9.64
CA SER A 188 10.93 9.15 -9.02
C SER A 188 10.43 7.83 -8.39
N PRO A 189 11.31 6.84 -8.23
CA PRO A 189 10.98 5.59 -7.55
C PRO A 189 10.44 5.76 -6.13
N ARG A 190 9.57 4.80 -5.74
CA ARG A 190 9.08 4.64 -4.37
C ARG A 190 9.67 3.39 -3.75
N HIS A 191 10.28 3.55 -2.58
CA HIS A 191 10.86 2.46 -1.79
C HIS A 191 9.87 1.99 -0.75
N TRP A 192 9.57 0.69 -0.74
CA TRP A 192 8.60 0.07 0.16
C TRP A 192 9.29 -0.88 1.13
N TYR A 193 8.80 -0.87 2.36
CA TYR A 193 9.01 -1.92 3.35
C TYR A 193 7.68 -2.55 3.66
N ILE A 194 7.61 -3.87 3.49
CA ILE A 194 6.39 -4.65 3.63
C ILE A 194 6.61 -5.68 4.73
N ILE A 195 5.73 -5.67 5.73
CA ILE A 195 5.72 -6.64 6.81
C ILE A 195 4.48 -7.51 6.56
N PRO A 196 4.64 -8.82 6.26
CA PRO A 196 3.53 -9.73 6.05
C PRO A 196 2.59 -9.77 7.26
N ALA A 197 1.31 -10.05 7.01
CA ALA A 197 0.28 -9.99 8.05
C ALA A 197 0.58 -10.90 9.26
N TYR A 198 1.21 -12.05 9.04
CA TYR A 198 1.57 -13.00 10.10
C TYR A 198 2.67 -12.49 11.06
N GLU A 199 3.44 -11.45 10.69
CA GLU A 199 4.45 -10.82 11.56
C GLU A 199 3.85 -9.69 12.42
N ARG A 200 2.61 -9.27 12.13
CA ARG A 200 1.98 -8.11 12.76
C ARG A 200 1.93 -8.21 14.29
N ASP A 201 1.53 -9.36 14.82
CA ASP A 201 1.42 -9.57 16.26
C ASP A 201 2.79 -9.58 16.95
N ALA A 202 3.81 -10.14 16.29
CA ALA A 202 5.18 -10.14 16.79
C ALA A 202 5.72 -8.70 16.87
N LEU A 203 5.57 -7.92 15.79
CA LEU A 203 5.95 -6.51 15.75
C LEU A 203 5.18 -5.68 16.80
N THR A 204 3.88 -5.92 16.95
CA THR A 204 3.04 -5.24 17.95
C THR A 204 3.59 -5.45 19.35
N LYS A 205 3.93 -6.70 19.72
CA LYS A 205 4.48 -7.02 21.05
C LYS A 205 5.83 -6.35 21.31
N ILE A 206 6.68 -6.22 20.29
CA ILE A 206 7.96 -5.51 20.41
C ILE A 206 7.70 -4.03 20.68
N LEU A 207 6.87 -3.40 19.85
CA LEU A 207 6.61 -1.96 19.97
C LEU A 207 5.87 -1.59 21.26
N GLN A 208 4.95 -2.44 21.73
CA GLN A 208 4.24 -2.20 22.99
C GLN A 208 5.16 -2.28 24.22
N ARG A 209 6.29 -2.99 24.15
CA ARG A 209 7.30 -2.98 25.23
C ARG A 209 8.03 -1.65 25.30
N GLU A 210 8.31 -1.04 24.14
CA GLU A 210 8.93 0.29 24.04
C GLU A 210 7.93 1.39 24.40
N ASN A 211 6.71 1.31 23.88
CA ASN A 211 5.66 2.28 24.13
C ASN A 211 4.27 1.66 23.91
N SER A 212 3.52 1.48 25.00
CA SER A 212 2.19 0.88 24.99
C SER A 212 1.12 1.69 24.23
N SER A 213 1.40 2.96 23.91
CA SER A 213 0.50 3.82 23.13
C SER A 213 0.69 3.71 21.61
N ILE A 214 1.65 2.89 21.14
CA ILE A 214 1.89 2.68 19.71
C ILE A 214 0.67 2.01 19.05
N CYS A 215 0.22 2.61 17.96
CA CYS A 215 -0.87 2.12 17.13
C CYS A 215 -0.58 2.37 15.65
N PHE A 216 -0.64 1.31 14.85
CA PHE A 216 -0.41 1.39 13.40
C PHE A 216 -1.52 2.13 12.66
N GLU A 217 -2.76 2.09 13.17
CA GLU A 217 -3.93 2.66 12.51
C GLU A 217 -3.90 4.21 12.47
N HIS A 218 -3.10 4.86 13.32
CA HIS A 218 -2.92 6.30 13.27
C HIS A 218 -1.98 6.77 12.16
N GLN A 219 -1.27 5.86 11.49
CA GLN A 219 -0.34 6.19 10.42
C GLN A 219 0.69 7.26 10.84
N LYS A 220 1.25 7.09 12.03
CA LYS A 220 2.21 8.03 12.63
C LYS A 220 3.60 7.45 12.84
N LEU A 221 3.81 6.17 12.60
CA LEU A 221 5.09 5.52 12.92
C LEU A 221 5.91 5.30 11.67
N LEU A 222 7.19 5.63 11.73
CA LEU A 222 8.17 5.21 10.74
C LEU A 222 9.24 4.42 11.50
N ILE A 223 9.58 3.23 11.02
CA ILE A 223 10.50 2.33 11.70
C ILE A 223 11.71 2.08 10.81
N ASN A 224 12.92 2.28 11.34
CA ASN A 224 14.12 1.90 10.63
C ASN A 224 14.16 0.36 10.43
N PRO A 225 14.38 -0.17 9.22
CA PRO A 225 14.45 -1.60 8.96
C PRO A 225 15.43 -2.37 9.86
N LEU A 226 16.46 -1.70 10.39
CA LEU A 226 17.38 -2.28 11.37
C LEU A 226 16.65 -2.80 12.62
N LEU A 227 15.52 -2.20 13.02
CA LEU A 227 14.70 -2.73 14.10
C LEU A 227 14.15 -4.11 13.76
N PHE A 228 13.66 -4.29 12.53
CA PHE A 228 13.13 -5.58 12.10
C PHE A 228 14.23 -6.64 12.09
N ASP A 229 15.44 -6.26 11.63
CA ASP A 229 16.61 -7.13 11.65
C ASP A 229 16.99 -7.56 13.07
N ASN A 230 17.05 -6.61 14.02
CA ASN A 230 17.41 -6.83 15.42
C ASN A 230 16.43 -7.74 16.16
N TYR A 231 15.14 -7.64 15.84
CA TYR A 231 14.09 -8.44 16.46
C TYR A 231 13.64 -9.64 15.61
N HIS A 232 14.33 -9.93 14.51
CA HIS A 232 14.02 -11.03 13.60
C HIS A 232 12.59 -11.00 13.05
N ILE A 233 12.04 -9.80 12.85
CA ILE A 233 10.76 -9.60 12.16
C ILE A 233 11.00 -9.73 10.67
N ARG A 234 10.26 -10.62 10.01
CA ARG A 234 10.35 -10.74 8.55
C ARG A 234 9.74 -9.52 7.88
N TYR A 235 10.49 -8.93 6.96
CA TYR A 235 10.03 -7.85 6.13
C TYR A 235 10.67 -7.95 4.74
N HIS A 236 10.00 -7.36 3.76
CA HIS A 236 10.39 -7.38 2.36
C HIS A 236 10.59 -5.97 1.86
N ARG A 237 11.53 -5.83 0.93
CA ARG A 237 11.81 -4.55 0.26
C ARG A 237 11.28 -4.58 -1.16
N LEU A 238 10.86 -3.43 -1.66
CA LEU A 238 10.45 -3.29 -3.04
C LEU A 238 10.67 -1.86 -3.54
N VAL A 239 11.32 -1.73 -4.68
CA VAL A 239 11.37 -0.46 -5.42
C VAL A 239 10.33 -0.48 -6.52
N GLN A 240 9.38 0.46 -6.45
CA GLN A 240 8.36 0.68 -7.46
C GLN A 240 8.77 1.86 -8.35
N CYS A 241 9.02 1.56 -9.61
CA CYS A 241 9.33 2.50 -10.67
C CYS A 241 8.07 2.86 -11.47
N GLN A 242 8.24 3.79 -12.41
CA GLN A 242 7.17 4.23 -13.29
C GLN A 242 6.56 3.07 -14.11
N ASN A 243 5.23 3.11 -14.25
CA ASN A 243 4.40 2.14 -14.96
C ASN A 243 4.38 0.74 -14.34
N GLU A 244 4.75 0.62 -13.06
CA GLU A 244 4.64 -0.62 -12.30
C GLU A 244 3.43 -0.58 -11.36
N PHE A 245 2.80 -1.74 -11.21
CA PHE A 245 1.79 -1.97 -10.17
C PHE A 245 2.43 -2.66 -8.97
N VAL A 246 1.97 -2.31 -7.78
CA VAL A 246 2.24 -3.03 -6.54
C VAL A 246 0.91 -3.45 -5.95
N VAL A 247 0.83 -4.71 -5.54
CA VAL A 247 -0.32 -5.26 -4.83
C VAL A 247 0.12 -5.56 -3.41
N LEU A 248 -0.59 -5.00 -2.44
CA LEU A 248 -0.41 -5.27 -1.03
C LEU A 248 -1.46 -6.27 -0.56
N SER A 249 -1.03 -7.28 0.18
CA SER A 249 -1.90 -8.29 0.78
C SER A 249 -2.81 -7.66 1.83
N ALA A 250 -3.96 -8.28 2.05
CA ALA A 250 -4.79 -7.96 3.20
C ALA A 250 -3.99 -8.10 4.50
N GLY A 251 -4.24 -7.21 5.46
CA GLY A 251 -3.58 -7.20 6.79
C GLY A 251 -2.08 -6.89 6.82
N ALA A 252 -1.39 -6.81 5.68
CA ALA A 252 0.04 -6.47 5.64
C ALA A 252 0.27 -5.03 6.11
N LEU A 253 1.34 -4.81 6.89
CA LEU A 253 1.79 -3.47 7.25
C LEU A 253 2.80 -3.00 6.22
N THR A 254 2.71 -1.73 5.85
CA THR A 254 3.64 -1.11 4.90
C THR A 254 4.04 0.28 5.33
N GLN A 255 5.29 0.61 5.08
CA GLN A 255 5.80 1.97 5.11
C GLN A 255 6.62 2.22 3.84
N SER A 256 6.77 3.47 3.43
CA SER A 256 7.54 3.79 2.23
C SER A 256 8.04 5.22 2.23
N PHE A 257 9.00 5.51 1.35
CA PHE A 257 9.40 6.87 1.02
C PHE A 257 9.61 7.01 -0.50
N THR A 258 9.62 8.25 -1.01
CA THR A 258 9.97 8.54 -2.41
C THR A 258 11.28 9.31 -2.50
N GLU A 259 12.06 9.02 -3.54
CA GLU A 259 13.32 9.73 -3.81
C GLU A 259 13.08 11.20 -4.18
N ASP A 260 11.98 11.52 -4.86
CA ASP A 260 11.57 12.87 -5.30
C ASP A 260 10.06 12.93 -5.59
N ALA A 261 9.62 13.97 -6.30
CA ALA A 261 8.25 14.14 -6.77
C ALA A 261 7.78 12.96 -7.64
N SER A 262 6.55 12.52 -7.38
CA SER A 262 5.92 11.38 -8.06
C SER A 262 4.40 11.44 -7.98
N TRP A 263 3.76 10.64 -8.84
CA TRP A 263 2.32 10.43 -8.91
C TRP A 263 2.00 8.96 -8.79
N ASN A 264 1.23 8.61 -7.77
CA ASN A 264 0.76 7.26 -7.51
C ASN A 264 -0.76 7.26 -7.39
N GLU A 265 -1.42 6.20 -7.83
CA GLU A 265 -2.85 6.04 -7.65
C GLU A 265 -3.13 4.69 -7.01
N SER A 266 -3.99 4.68 -6.00
CA SER A 266 -4.31 3.49 -5.23
C SER A 266 -5.81 3.22 -5.16
N ILE A 267 -6.17 1.94 -5.03
CA ILE A 267 -7.56 1.51 -4.87
C ILE A 267 -7.59 0.27 -3.95
N PRO A 268 -8.43 0.27 -2.90
CA PRO A 268 -8.60 -0.90 -2.04
C PRO A 268 -9.52 -1.94 -2.71
N PHE A 269 -9.31 -3.21 -2.37
CA PHE A 269 -10.12 -4.33 -2.85
C PHE A 269 -10.02 -5.53 -1.89
N ALA A 270 -10.88 -6.55 -2.07
CA ALA A 270 -10.83 -7.76 -1.26
C ALA A 270 -10.70 -9.03 -2.12
N LEU A 271 -9.84 -9.94 -1.68
CA LEU A 271 -9.83 -11.35 -2.10
C LEU A 271 -10.59 -12.21 -1.07
N PRO A 272 -11.00 -13.45 -1.41
CA PRO A 272 -11.60 -14.39 -0.45
C PRO A 272 -10.83 -14.49 0.88
N SER A 273 -9.49 -14.52 0.80
CA SER A 273 -8.60 -14.56 1.96
C SER A 273 -8.80 -13.45 2.99
N TRP A 274 -9.33 -12.28 2.60
CA TRP A 274 -9.63 -11.21 3.55
C TRP A 274 -10.64 -11.65 4.63
N ILE A 275 -11.58 -12.53 4.27
CA ILE A 275 -12.53 -13.14 5.22
C ILE A 275 -11.89 -14.39 5.84
N GLU A 276 -11.36 -15.31 5.01
CA GLU A 276 -10.90 -16.63 5.43
C GLU A 276 -9.73 -16.58 6.42
N ASP A 277 -8.79 -15.64 6.23
CA ASP A 277 -7.63 -15.44 7.12
C ASP A 277 -7.96 -14.54 8.32
N GLY A 278 -9.21 -14.09 8.45
CA GLY A 278 -9.67 -13.32 9.60
C GLY A 278 -9.40 -11.81 9.56
N HIS A 279 -8.84 -11.27 8.47
CA HIS A 279 -8.49 -9.85 8.36
C HIS A 279 -9.70 -8.91 8.48
N ALA A 280 -10.86 -9.33 7.98
CA ALA A 280 -12.11 -8.57 8.09
C ALA A 280 -12.65 -8.46 9.53
N TYR A 281 -12.29 -9.42 10.40
CA TYR A 281 -12.76 -9.53 11.78
C TYR A 281 -11.85 -8.81 12.77
N TYR A 282 -10.73 -8.25 12.29
CA TYR A 282 -9.93 -7.30 13.04
C TYR A 282 -10.66 -5.93 13.13
N SER A 283 -11.92 -5.95 13.53
CA SER A 283 -12.66 -4.76 13.93
C SER A 283 -12.21 -4.38 15.34
N ASP A 284 -11.58 -3.22 15.46
CA ASP A 284 -11.51 -2.46 16.69
C ASP A 284 -10.98 -3.23 17.92
N SER A 285 -9.69 -3.59 17.90
CA SER A 285 -8.92 -3.28 19.11
C SER A 285 -8.92 -1.75 19.19
N THR A 286 -9.95 -1.19 19.82
CA THR A 286 -10.08 0.23 20.07
C THR A 286 -8.74 0.72 20.57
N CYS A 287 -8.02 1.44 19.72
CA CYS A 287 -6.80 2.04 20.18
C CYS A 287 -7.21 2.95 21.35
N GLN A 288 -6.66 2.72 22.54
CA GLN A 288 -7.00 3.52 23.73
C GLN A 288 -6.71 5.02 23.52
N CYS A 289 -5.95 5.38 22.48
CA CYS A 289 -5.72 6.77 22.09
C CYS A 289 -6.93 7.44 21.40
N CYS A 290 -7.95 6.68 20.99
CA CYS A 290 -9.13 7.17 20.28
C CYS A 290 -10.34 7.30 21.22
N ILE A 291 -10.28 8.21 22.19
CA ILE A 291 -11.50 8.69 22.86
C ILE A 291 -12.17 9.83 22.06
N ASN A 292 -11.45 10.47 21.11
CA ASN A 292 -11.86 11.78 20.56
C ASN A 292 -11.89 11.97 19.03
N ASN A 293 -11.75 10.94 18.17
CA ASN A 293 -11.74 11.16 16.71
C ASN A 293 -13.03 10.70 16.00
N PHE A 294 -13.77 11.69 15.50
CA PHE A 294 -15.04 11.60 14.76
C PHE A 294 -14.86 11.29 13.26
N TYR A 295 -14.38 10.10 12.91
CA TYR A 295 -14.58 9.59 11.56
C TYR A 295 -15.36 8.30 11.65
N GLU A 296 -16.60 8.29 11.15
CA GLU A 296 -17.35 7.04 10.97
C GLU A 296 -16.61 6.22 9.91
N PRO A 297 -15.99 5.08 10.27
CA PRO A 297 -15.37 4.23 9.28
C PRO A 297 -16.45 3.68 8.35
N ILE A 298 -16.08 3.38 7.09
CA ILE A 298 -16.93 2.58 6.21
C ILE A 298 -17.16 1.25 6.92
N THR A 299 -18.37 0.96 7.37
CA THR A 299 -18.68 -0.35 7.97
C THR A 299 -19.10 -1.31 6.86
N ILE A 300 -18.35 -2.41 6.72
CA ILE A 300 -18.74 -3.53 5.86
C ILE A 300 -19.43 -4.56 6.75
N ASP A 301 -20.66 -4.94 6.39
CA ASP A 301 -21.34 -6.06 7.04
C ASP A 301 -20.71 -7.38 6.57
N ILE A 302 -19.82 -7.93 7.40
CA ILE A 302 -19.09 -9.17 7.13
C ILE A 302 -20.02 -10.40 7.08
N THR A 303 -21.24 -10.32 7.64
CA THR A 303 -22.20 -11.43 7.60
C THR A 303 -22.74 -11.70 6.19
N LEU A 304 -22.59 -10.74 5.28
CA LEU A 304 -22.94 -10.88 3.86
C LEU A 304 -21.99 -11.82 3.09
N PHE A 305 -20.82 -12.14 3.65
CA PHE A 305 -19.78 -12.94 3.02
C PHE A 305 -19.85 -14.39 3.48
N THR A 306 -20.97 -15.06 3.22
CA THR A 306 -21.11 -16.48 3.56
C THR A 306 -20.18 -17.34 2.70
N HIS A 307 -19.72 -18.46 3.26
CA HIS A 307 -18.85 -19.41 2.54
C HIS A 307 -19.44 -19.81 1.16
N GLU A 308 -20.75 -20.04 1.08
CA GLU A 308 -21.42 -20.37 -0.19
C GLU A 308 -21.33 -19.24 -1.23
N LEU A 309 -21.48 -17.98 -0.81
CA LEU A 309 -21.40 -16.83 -1.72
C LEU A 309 -19.96 -16.55 -2.14
N ILE A 310 -19.00 -16.73 -1.24
CA ILE A 310 -17.57 -16.65 -1.55
C ILE A 310 -17.21 -17.71 -2.59
N GLN A 311 -17.60 -18.97 -2.38
CA GLN A 311 -17.32 -20.04 -3.34
C GLN A 311 -17.95 -19.77 -4.71
N LYS A 312 -19.23 -19.35 -4.75
CA LYS A 312 -19.90 -18.93 -6.00
C LYS A 312 -19.18 -17.78 -6.70
N TYR A 313 -18.57 -16.86 -5.94
CA TYR A 313 -17.77 -15.78 -6.49
C TYR A 313 -16.45 -16.29 -7.09
N ILE A 314 -15.74 -17.17 -6.38
CA ILE A 314 -14.50 -17.80 -6.85
C ILE A 314 -14.75 -18.54 -8.17
N ASP A 315 -15.72 -19.44 -8.19
CA ASP A 315 -16.03 -20.27 -9.35
C ASP A 315 -16.42 -19.45 -10.58
N LYS A 316 -17.12 -18.33 -10.37
CA LYS A 316 -17.64 -17.49 -11.46
C LYS A 316 -16.66 -16.45 -11.98
N TYR A 317 -15.78 -15.91 -11.13
CA TYR A 317 -14.99 -14.72 -11.45
C TYR A 317 -13.49 -14.88 -11.27
N LEU A 318 -13.02 -15.84 -10.46
CA LEU A 318 -11.59 -16.01 -10.19
C LEU A 318 -10.98 -17.21 -10.91
N ASN A 319 -11.72 -18.30 -11.05
CA ASN A 319 -11.32 -19.51 -11.79
C ASN A 319 -11.53 -19.31 -13.31
N ILE A 320 -10.88 -18.30 -13.88
CA ILE A 320 -10.88 -18.09 -15.33
C ILE A 320 -9.70 -18.88 -15.89
N ASP A 321 -9.97 -19.94 -16.65
CA ASP A 321 -8.94 -20.80 -17.24
C ASP A 321 -7.95 -19.99 -18.09
N ASN A 322 -6.66 -20.07 -17.72
CA ASN A 322 -5.54 -19.57 -18.51
C ASN A 322 -5.18 -20.57 -19.61
N ASP A 323 -6.14 -20.96 -20.45
CA ASP A 323 -5.94 -21.92 -21.56
C ASP A 323 -5.05 -21.40 -22.71
N GLY A 324 -4.29 -20.32 -22.47
CA GLY A 324 -3.49 -19.64 -23.49
C GLY A 324 -1.97 -19.72 -23.36
N ASN A 325 -1.38 -20.21 -22.25
CA ASN A 325 0.08 -20.19 -22.08
C ASN A 325 0.63 -21.31 -21.17
N THR A 326 0.66 -22.54 -21.68
CA THR A 326 1.61 -23.57 -21.20
C THR A 326 2.38 -24.16 -22.37
N SER A 327 3.20 -23.33 -23.02
CA SER A 327 4.42 -23.83 -23.69
C SER A 327 5.57 -23.75 -22.68
N ILE A 328 5.61 -24.74 -21.78
CA ILE A 328 6.84 -25.03 -21.04
C ILE A 328 7.79 -25.66 -22.06
N ASN A 329 8.72 -24.88 -22.57
CA ASN A 329 9.88 -25.40 -23.29
C ASN A 329 10.67 -26.30 -22.33
N LYS A 330 10.45 -27.61 -22.45
CA LYS A 330 11.48 -28.60 -22.11
C LYS A 330 12.39 -28.71 -23.33
N GLY A 331 13.54 -28.07 -23.25
CA GLY A 331 14.69 -28.27 -24.12
C GLY A 331 15.92 -28.35 -23.24
#